data_AF-A0A563DT45-F1
#
_entry.id   AF-A0A563DT45-F1
#
_cell.length_a   1.000
_cell.length_b   1.000
_cell.length_c   1.000
_cell.angle_alpha   90.00
_cell.angle_beta   90.00
_cell.angle_gamma   90.00
#
_symmetry.space_group_name_H-M   'P 1'
#
loop_
_entity.id
_entity.type
_entity.pdbx_description
1 polymer ?
#
loop_
_entity_poly.entity_id
_entity_poly.type
_entity_poly.pdbx_seq_one_letter_code
_entity_poly.pdbx_strand_id
1 'polypeptide(L)' 'MNMINGVFIGTMVITAIALVALVATVGTWTVQFFARNRVQRVRHHEPLVGYYRGLASHSFAH' A
#
# COMPACT_ATOMS: atom_id res chain seq x y z
N MET A 1 -10.05 25.72 28.37
CA MET A 1 -9.16 25.76 27.18
C MET A 1 -8.03 24.72 27.22
N ASN A 2 -7.39 24.41 28.36
CA ASN A 2 -6.29 23.43 28.41
C ASN A 2 -6.67 21.97 28.06
N MET A 3 -7.81 21.46 28.54
CA MET A 3 -8.21 20.08 28.24
C MET A 3 -8.56 19.86 26.76
N ILE A 4 -9.25 20.81 26.14
CA ILE A 4 -9.63 20.74 24.72
C ILE A 4 -8.37 20.72 23.83
N ASN A 5 -7.39 21.56 24.16
CA ASN A 5 -6.12 21.60 23.44
C ASN A 5 -5.32 20.29 23.61
N GLY A 6 -5.32 19.70 24.82
CA GLY A 6 -4.66 18.41 25.09
C GLY A 6 -5.29 17.24 24.33
N VAL A 7 -6.62 17.16 24.26
CA VAL A 7 -7.33 16.12 23.50
C VAL A 7 -7.05 16.23 22.00
N PHE A 8 -7.08 17.45 21.46
CA PHE A 8 -6.80 17.71 20.04
C PHE A 8 -5.37 17.35 19.65
N ILE A 9 -4.39 17.75 20.47
CA ILE A 9 -2.98 17.39 20.25
C ILE A 9 -2.79 15.87 20.35
N GLY A 10 -3.41 15.22 21.35
CA GLY A 10 -3.34 13.77 21.51
C GLY A 10 -3.90 13.01 20.31
N THR A 11 -5.06 13.44 19.77
CA THR A 11 -5.64 12.82 18.57
C THR A 11 -4.74 13.03 17.35
N MET A 12 -4.20 14.23 17.15
CA MET A 12 -3.28 14.50 16.03
C MET A 12 -2.03 13.61 16.06
N VAL A 13 -1.43 13.40 17.23
CA VAL A 13 -0.27 12.51 17.39
C VAL A 13 -0.63 11.07 17.07
N ILE A 14 -1.75 10.56 17.59
CA ILE A 14 -2.21 9.19 17.33
C ILE A 14 -2.48 9.01 15.83
N THR A 15 -3.16 9.97 15.19
CA THR A 15 -3.42 9.93 13.76
C THR A 15 -2.13 9.96 12.95
N ALA A 16 -1.15 10.79 13.31
CA ALA A 16 0.14 10.83 12.63
C ALA A 16 0.86 9.47 12.69
N ILE A 17 0.89 8.83 13.86
CA ILE A 17 1.47 7.49 14.03
C ILE A 17 0.74 6.46 13.17
N ALA A 18 -0.60 6.49 13.18
CA ALA A 18 -1.41 5.59 12.38
C ALA A 18 -1.15 5.76 10.87
N LEU A 19 -0.99 7.00 10.40
CA LEU A 19 -0.65 7.29 9.00
C LEU A 19 0.73 6.77 8.62
N VAL A 20 1.73 6.95 9.49
CA VAL A 20 3.08 6.41 9.26
C VAL A 20 3.04 4.88 9.16
N ALA A 21 2.31 4.23 10.08
CA ALA A 21 2.13 2.78 10.05
C ALA A 21 1.43 2.32 8.77
N LEU A 22 0.35 3.01 8.37
CA LEU A 22 -0.39 2.73 7.14
C LEU A 22 0.52 2.81 5.91
N VAL A 23 1.28 3.91 5.78
CA VAL A 23 2.21 4.11 4.65
C VAL A 23 3.30 3.04 4.65
N ALA A 24 3.86 2.69 5.80
CA ALA A 24 4.85 1.63 5.92
C ALA A 24 4.29 0.26 5.51
N THR A 25 3.06 -0.06 5.91
CA THR A 25 2.39 -1.31 5.54
C THR A 25 2.11 -1.35 4.04
N VAL A 26 1.49 -0.30 3.47
CA VAL A 26 1.19 -0.24 2.04
C VAL A 26 2.47 -0.28 1.20
N GLY A 27 3.52 0.43 1.61
CA GLY A 27 4.83 0.40 0.95
C GLY A 27 5.43 -1.00 0.95
N THR A 28 5.41 -1.67 2.10
CA THR A 28 5.92 -3.05 2.25
C THR A 28 5.13 -4.02 1.36
N TRP A 29 3.79 -3.96 1.39
CA TRP A 29 2.94 -4.82 0.58
C TRP A 29 3.14 -4.58 -0.92
N THR A 30 3.29 -3.31 -1.32
CA THR A 30 3.54 -2.93 -2.70
C THR A 30 4.87 -3.50 -3.19
N VAL A 31 5.95 -3.33 -2.42
CA VAL A 31 7.27 -3.89 -2.75
C VAL A 31 7.21 -5.41 -2.83
N GLN A 32 6.56 -6.08 -1.86
CA GLN A 32 6.41 -7.53 -1.87
C GLN A 32 5.59 -8.02 -3.08
N PHE A 33 4.53 -7.31 -3.46
CA PHE A 33 3.71 -7.62 -4.62
C PHE A 33 4.55 -7.57 -5.91
N PHE A 34 5.27 -6.47 -6.15
CA PHE A 34 6.12 -6.36 -7.33
C PHE A 34 7.28 -7.36 -7.33
N ALA A 35 7.87 -7.66 -6.17
CA ALA A 35 8.95 -8.63 -6.05
C ALA A 35 8.48 -10.06 -6.40
N ARG A 36 7.33 -10.49 -5.87
CA ARG A 36 6.74 -11.81 -6.16
C ARG A 36 6.36 -11.92 -7.63
N ASN A 37 5.70 -10.89 -8.15
CA ASN A 37 5.20 -10.87 -9.52
C ASN A 37 6.31 -10.72 -10.57
N ARG A 38 7.44 -10.09 -10.21
CA ARG A 38 8.61 -10.01 -11.10
C ARG A 38 9.15 -11.39 -11.45
N VAL A 39 9.20 -12.31 -10.49
CA VAL A 39 9.70 -13.68 -10.73
C VAL A 39 8.78 -14.42 -11.70
N GLN A 40 7.46 -14.32 -11.50
CA GLN A 40 6.47 -14.92 -12.39
C GLN A 40 6.54 -14.31 -13.80
N ARG A 41 6.51 -12.98 -13.90
CA ARG A 41 6.61 -12.26 -15.17
C ARG A 41 7.85 -12.66 -15.98
N VAL A 42 9.02 -12.73 -15.33
CA VAL A 42 10.28 -13.11 -15.99
C VAL A 42 10.24 -14.57 -16.45
N ARG A 43 9.69 -15.49 -15.65
CA ARG A 43 9.53 -16.91 -16.05
C ARG A 43 8.60 -17.05 -17.27
N HIS A 44 7.51 -16.30 -17.31
CA HIS A 44 6.54 -16.33 -18.40
C HIS A 44 6.89 -15.42 -19.58
N HIS A 45 8.01 -14.69 -19.53
CA HIS A 45 8.46 -13.76 -20.57
C HIS A 45 7.40 -12.71 -20.96
N GLU A 46 6.57 -12.30 -19.99
CA GLU A 46 5.46 -11.38 -20.26
C GLU A 46 5.88 -9.90 -20.20
N PRO A 47 5.38 -9.04 -21.10
CA PRO A 47 5.66 -7.61 -21.09
C PRO A 47 5.06 -6.93 -19.86
N LEU A 48 5.82 -5.99 -19.28
CA LEU A 48 5.54 -5.35 -17.99
C LEU A 48 4.13 -4.76 -17.90
N VAL A 49 3.76 -3.95 -18.90
CA VAL A 49 2.47 -3.27 -18.94
C VAL A 49 1.32 -4.26 -19.15
N GLY A 50 1.51 -5.27 -20.02
CA GLY A 50 0.50 -6.29 -20.31
C GLY A 50 0.16 -7.13 -19.07
N TYR A 51 1.19 -7.60 -18.36
CA TYR A 51 1.05 -8.41 -17.16
C TYR A 51 0.25 -7.69 -16.06
N TYR A 52 0.61 -6.45 -15.73
CA TYR A 52 -0.08 -5.70 -14.67
C TYR A 52 -1.47 -5.20 -15.11
N ARG A 53 -1.68 -4.91 -16.40
CA ARG A 53 -3.01 -4.56 -16.92
C ARG A 53 -3.96 -5.75 -16.87
N GLY A 54 -3.48 -6.96 -17.19
CA GLY A 54 -4.22 -8.22 -17.06
C GLY A 54 -4.60 -8.51 -15.61
N LEU A 55 -3.63 -8.39 -14.69
CA LEU A 55 -3.87 -8.53 -13.25
C LEU A 55 -4.90 -7.53 -12.71
N ALA A 56 -4.81 -6.26 -13.12
CA ALA A 56 -5.79 -5.25 -12.74
C ALA A 56 -7.20 -5.63 -13.25
N SER A 57 -7.32 -6.00 -14.53
CA SER A 57 -8.62 -6.41 -15.08
C SER A 57 -9.21 -7.65 -14.39
N HIS A 58 -8.39 -8.62 -13.97
CA HIS A 58 -8.86 -9.79 -13.21
C HIS A 58 -9.26 -9.46 -11.77
N SER A 59 -8.58 -8.50 -11.13
CA SER A 59 -8.87 -8.13 -9.74
C SER A 59 -10.11 -7.25 -9.57
N PHE A 60 -10.57 -6.58 -10.63
CA PHE A 60 -11.82 -5.81 -10.66
C PHE A 60 -12.99 -6.55 -11.34
N ALA A 61 -12.80 -7.80 -11.78
CA ALA A 61 -13.84 -8.62 -12.40
C ALA A 61 -14.67 -9.44 -11.40
N HIS A 62 -14.46 -9.25 -10.09
CA HIS A 62 -15.20 -9.89 -9.00
C HIS A 62 -16.02 -8.86 -8.21
#